data_AF-A0A0W8FUI5-F1
#
_entry.id   AF-A0A0W8FUI5-F1
#
_cell.length_a   1.000
_cell.length_b   1.000
_cell.length_c   1.000
_cell.angle_alpha   90.00
_cell.angle_beta   90.00
_cell.angle_gamma   90.00
#
_symmetry.space_group_name_H-M   'P 1'
#
loop_
_entity.id
_entity.type
_entity.pdbx_description
1 polymer ?
#
loop_
_entity_poly.entity_id
_entity_poly.type
_entity_poly.pdbx_seq_one_letter_code
_entity_poly.pdbx_strand_id
1 'polypeptide(L)'
;MGIMQFSEFWNEVSKNKSSASSDIHGLTHWNRVFENGLIIAKKTGANIELVELFALFHDSCRLDDGNDPDHGRRAAEWVSSMRTDFSILPEDLFQDLLTALRDHAKVKCTKNIHIATCWDADRLDLGRVGITPNEEFMNTETGRIIARKGKR
;
A
#
# COMPACT_ATOMS: atom_id res chain seq x y z
N MET A 1 24.96 -10.22 1.05
CA MET A 1 23.48 -10.13 1.08
C MET A 1 23.06 -9.64 -0.30
N GLY A 2 22.36 -10.46 -1.07
CA GLY A 2 21.94 -10.11 -2.44
C GLY A 2 20.70 -9.23 -2.42
N ILE A 3 20.48 -8.47 -3.49
CA ILE A 3 19.23 -7.73 -3.71
C ILE A 3 18.14 -8.76 -4.00
N MET A 4 17.07 -8.77 -3.21
CA MET A 4 15.90 -9.61 -3.48
C MET A 4 15.08 -9.00 -4.62
N GLN A 5 14.61 -9.84 -5.54
CA GLN A 5 13.65 -9.40 -6.56
C GLN A 5 12.26 -9.22 -5.95
N PHE A 6 11.41 -8.37 -6.54
CA PHE A 6 10.05 -8.17 -6.03
C PHE A 6 9.24 -9.48 -5.97
N SER A 7 9.42 -10.38 -6.94
CA SER A 7 8.79 -11.71 -6.91
C SER A 7 9.23 -12.56 -5.70
N GLU A 8 10.49 -12.44 -5.28
CA GLU A 8 11.01 -13.10 -4.07
C GLU A 8 10.41 -12.46 -2.81
N PHE A 9 10.32 -11.13 -2.76
CA PHE A 9 9.64 -10.43 -1.67
C PHE A 9 8.18 -10.85 -1.54
N TRP A 10 7.41 -10.86 -2.64
CA TRP A 10 6.02 -11.31 -2.62
C TRP A 10 5.91 -12.72 -2.04
N ASN A 11 6.73 -13.65 -2.52
CA ASN A 11 6.72 -15.04 -2.04
C ASN A 11 7.10 -15.16 -0.55
N GLU A 12 8.16 -14.48 -0.11
CA GLU A 12 8.64 -14.58 1.27
C GLU A 12 7.66 -13.92 2.25
N VAL A 13 7.21 -12.71 1.95
CA VAL A 13 6.28 -11.99 2.82
C VAL A 13 4.94 -12.71 2.89
N SER A 14 4.39 -13.17 1.76
CA SER A 14 3.09 -13.86 1.74
C SER A 14 3.10 -15.18 2.50
N LYS A 15 4.24 -15.91 2.52
CA LYS A 15 4.37 -17.17 3.26
C LYS A 15 4.54 -16.96 4.76
N ASN A 16 5.19 -15.87 5.16
CA ASN A 16 5.58 -15.64 6.56
C ASN A 16 4.62 -14.74 7.34
N LYS A 17 3.62 -14.13 6.71
CA LYS A 17 2.65 -13.25 7.37
C LYS A 17 1.27 -13.89 7.45
N SER A 18 0.76 -14.03 8.68
CA SER A 18 -0.58 -14.55 8.93
C SER A 18 -1.67 -13.72 8.26
N SER A 19 -1.49 -12.40 8.13
CA SER A 19 -2.47 -11.54 7.46
C SER A 19 -2.64 -11.87 5.98
N ALA A 20 -1.64 -12.50 5.33
CA ALA A 20 -1.71 -12.90 3.93
C ALA A 20 -2.87 -13.90 3.64
N SER A 21 -3.29 -14.68 4.64
CA SER A 21 -4.40 -15.64 4.52
C SER A 21 -5.77 -15.06 4.90
N SER A 22 -5.85 -13.77 5.24
CA SER A 22 -7.15 -13.13 5.55
C SER A 22 -8.00 -12.97 4.29
N ASP A 23 -9.29 -13.25 4.41
CA ASP A 23 -10.26 -13.09 3.31
C ASP A 23 -10.46 -11.62 2.92
N ILE A 24 -10.23 -10.69 3.86
CA ILE A 24 -10.50 -9.26 3.67
C ILE A 24 -9.24 -8.37 3.74
N HIS A 25 -8.18 -8.84 4.39
CA HIS A 25 -6.90 -8.12 4.55
C HIS A 25 -5.70 -8.86 3.95
N GLY A 26 -5.91 -10.01 3.29
CA GLY A 26 -4.85 -10.85 2.76
C GLY A 26 -4.49 -10.60 1.30
N LEU A 27 -3.88 -11.60 0.68
CA LEU A 27 -3.21 -11.44 -0.63
C LEU A 27 -4.15 -10.94 -1.73
N THR A 28 -5.42 -11.32 -1.71
CA THR A 28 -6.37 -10.83 -2.72
C THR A 28 -6.56 -9.31 -2.60
N HIS A 29 -6.58 -8.78 -1.38
CA HIS A 29 -6.59 -7.33 -1.14
C HIS A 29 -5.26 -6.69 -1.59
N TRP A 30 -4.11 -7.23 -1.18
CA TRP A 30 -2.80 -6.66 -1.53
C TRP A 30 -2.58 -6.57 -3.04
N ASN A 31 -3.01 -7.60 -3.79
CA ASN A 31 -2.96 -7.58 -5.25
C ASN A 31 -3.86 -6.49 -5.85
N ARG A 32 -5.10 -6.32 -5.36
CA ARG A 32 -5.98 -5.24 -5.83
C ARG A 32 -5.43 -3.86 -5.50
N VAL A 33 -4.79 -3.68 -4.34
CA VAL A 33 -4.06 -2.44 -4.03
C VAL A 33 -2.96 -2.19 -5.06
N PHE A 34 -2.17 -3.21 -5.41
CA PHE A 34 -1.13 -3.05 -6.42
C PHE A 34 -1.72 -2.70 -7.81
N GLU A 35 -2.76 -3.41 -8.25
CA GLU A 35 -3.46 -3.17 -9.52
C GLU A 35 -4.03 -1.73 -9.59
N ASN A 36 -4.70 -1.28 -8.54
CA ASN A 36 -5.19 0.09 -8.43
C ASN A 36 -4.03 1.10 -8.49
N GLY A 37 -2.95 0.80 -7.77
CA GLY A 37 -1.74 1.60 -7.73
C GLY A 37 -1.09 1.77 -9.10
N LEU A 38 -1.00 0.70 -9.90
CA LEU A 38 -0.48 0.74 -11.27
C LEU A 38 -1.30 1.66 -12.19
N ILE A 39 -2.63 1.62 -12.08
CA ILE A 39 -3.53 2.47 -12.86
C ILE A 39 -3.27 3.95 -12.53
N ILE A 40 -3.16 4.28 -11.24
CA ILE A 40 -2.94 5.65 -10.79
C ILE A 40 -1.52 6.10 -11.15
N ALA A 41 -0.49 5.29 -10.87
CA ALA A 41 0.91 5.59 -11.17
C ALA A 41 1.14 5.90 -12.65
N LYS A 42 0.51 5.15 -13.56
CA LYS A 42 0.56 5.42 -15.01
C LYS A 42 0.04 6.81 -15.39
N LYS A 43 -0.83 7.41 -14.59
CA LYS A 43 -1.40 8.75 -14.82
C LYS A 43 -0.68 9.86 -14.06
N THR A 44 -0.10 9.54 -12.90
CA THR A 44 0.51 10.54 -12.00
C THR A 44 2.03 10.62 -12.11
N GLY A 45 2.67 9.58 -12.67
CA GLY A 45 4.13 9.46 -12.68
C GLY A 45 4.70 8.96 -11.34
N ALA A 46 3.87 8.41 -10.45
CA ALA A 46 4.38 7.81 -9.22
C ALA A 46 5.30 6.62 -9.52
N ASN A 47 6.37 6.48 -8.73
CA ASN A 47 7.30 5.36 -8.81
C ASN A 47 6.57 4.03 -8.53
N ILE A 48 6.64 3.11 -9.49
CA ILE A 48 5.91 1.83 -9.44
C ILE A 48 6.49 0.89 -8.38
N GLU A 49 7.81 0.89 -8.19
CA GLU A 49 8.47 0.02 -7.20
C GLU A 49 8.03 0.36 -5.78
N LEU A 50 7.93 1.65 -5.45
CA LEU A 50 7.37 2.11 -4.17
C LEU A 50 5.91 1.67 -4.01
N VAL A 51 5.10 1.77 -5.06
CA VAL A 51 3.68 1.37 -5.04
C VAL A 51 3.53 -0.13 -4.83
N GLU A 52 4.36 -0.95 -5.48
CA GLU A 52 4.38 -2.40 -5.31
C GLU A 52 4.76 -2.79 -3.87
N LEU A 53 5.82 -2.18 -3.34
CA LEU A 53 6.26 -2.41 -1.98
C LEU A 53 5.22 -1.96 -0.95
N PHE A 54 4.56 -0.83 -1.16
CA PHE A 54 3.45 -0.42 -0.32
C PHE A 54 2.33 -1.48 -0.32
N ALA A 55 1.90 -1.93 -1.50
CA ALA A 55 0.85 -2.92 -1.62
C ALA A 55 1.20 -4.22 -0.88
N LEU A 56 2.45 -4.69 -1.01
CA LEU A 56 2.94 -5.88 -0.31
C LEU A 56 2.97 -5.73 1.22
N PHE A 57 3.40 -4.57 1.73
CA PHE A 57 3.73 -4.44 3.15
C PHE A 57 2.64 -3.78 4.01
N HIS A 58 1.73 -2.96 3.46
CA HIS A 58 0.85 -2.08 4.26
C HIS A 58 0.01 -2.81 5.31
N ASP A 59 -0.60 -3.96 4.96
CA ASP A 59 -1.40 -4.81 5.84
C ASP A 59 -0.65 -6.08 6.29
N SER A 60 0.65 -6.20 5.97
CA SER A 60 1.47 -7.38 6.29
C SER A 60 1.75 -7.55 7.79
N CYS A 61 1.53 -6.51 8.59
CA CYS A 61 1.74 -6.50 10.03
C CYS A 61 0.44 -6.32 10.84
N ARG A 62 -0.72 -6.64 10.26
CA ARG A 62 -1.96 -6.77 11.02
C ARG A 62 -1.87 -7.93 12.01
N LEU A 63 -2.45 -7.75 13.19
CA LEU A 63 -2.58 -8.81 14.20
C LEU A 63 -3.88 -9.61 14.04
N ASP A 64 -4.93 -8.94 13.56
CA ASP A 64 -6.24 -9.51 13.27
C ASP A 64 -7.01 -8.67 12.23
N ASP A 65 -8.22 -9.12 11.90
CA ASP A 65 -9.16 -8.45 10.97
C ASP A 65 -9.98 -7.34 11.64
N GLY A 66 -9.75 -7.09 12.93
CA GLY A 66 -10.43 -6.07 13.70
C GLY A 66 -9.82 -4.68 13.52
N ASN A 67 -10.10 -3.81 14.49
CA ASN A 67 -9.53 -2.48 14.54
C ASN A 67 -8.08 -2.56 15.04
N ASP A 68 -7.15 -2.55 14.10
CA ASP A 68 -5.73 -2.56 14.38
C ASP A 68 -5.10 -1.25 13.91
N PRO A 69 -5.14 -0.15 14.68
CA PRO A 69 -4.66 1.15 14.21
C PRO A 69 -3.14 1.22 13.99
N ASP A 70 -2.37 0.25 14.50
CA ASP A 70 -0.90 0.33 14.50
C ASP A 70 -0.21 -0.61 13.50
N HIS A 71 -0.97 -1.34 12.67
CA HIS A 71 -0.42 -2.21 11.61
C HIS A 71 0.52 -1.46 10.68
N GLY A 72 0.15 -0.26 10.22
CA GLY A 72 1.00 0.57 9.36
C GLY A 72 2.33 0.94 10.02
N ARG A 73 2.31 1.31 11.32
CA ARG A 73 3.54 1.61 12.08
C ARG A 73 4.45 0.39 12.17
N ARG A 74 3.88 -0.78 12.50
CA ARG A 74 4.64 -2.04 12.56
C ARG A 74 5.19 -2.47 11.20
N ALA A 75 4.44 -2.24 10.12
CA ALA A 75 4.92 -2.48 8.75
C ALA A 75 6.12 -1.58 8.41
N ALA A 76 6.03 -0.28 8.70
CA ALA A 76 7.14 0.66 8.48
C ALA A 76 8.38 0.30 9.31
N GLU A 77 8.23 -0.06 10.58
CA GLU A 77 9.34 -0.50 11.44
C GLU A 77 10.01 -1.77 10.90
N TRP A 78 9.20 -2.72 10.43
CA TRP A 78 9.73 -3.94 9.83
C TRP A 78 10.51 -3.65 8.54
N VAL A 79 9.94 -2.87 7.62
CA VAL A 79 10.62 -2.48 6.37
C VAL A 79 11.89 -1.67 6.65
N SER A 80 11.86 -0.77 7.65
CA SER A 80 13.04 0.00 8.07
C SER A 80 14.17 -0.91 8.56
N SER A 81 13.85 -2.01 9.25
CA SER A 81 14.87 -2.97 9.72
C SER A 81 15.57 -3.73 8.58
N MET A 82 14.96 -3.74 7.39
CA MET A 82 15.45 -4.42 6.18
C MET A 82 16.00 -3.44 5.12
N ARG A 83 16.43 -2.23 5.52
CA ARG A 83 16.91 -1.17 4.60
C ARG A 83 17.91 -1.66 3.54
N THR A 84 18.80 -2.59 3.91
CA THR A 84 19.82 -3.15 3.02
C THR A 84 19.22 -3.92 1.85
N ASP A 85 18.06 -4.54 2.04
CA ASP A 85 17.39 -5.38 1.05
C ASP A 85 16.66 -4.51 0.01
N PHE A 86 16.41 -3.23 0.34
CA PHE A 86 15.83 -2.21 -0.53
C PHE A 86 16.88 -1.21 -1.05
N SER A 87 18.12 -1.66 -1.24
CA SER A 87 19.20 -0.79 -1.75
C SER A 87 18.93 -0.21 -3.14
N ILE A 88 17.98 -0.78 -3.89
CA ILE A 88 17.51 -0.26 -5.17
C ILE A 88 16.69 1.03 -5.04
N LEU A 89 16.01 1.24 -3.91
CA LEU A 89 15.27 2.47 -3.66
C LEU A 89 16.23 3.58 -3.20
N PRO A 90 16.25 4.72 -3.92
CA PRO A 90 16.82 5.97 -3.42
C PRO A 90 16.29 6.32 -2.02
N GLU A 91 17.11 7.00 -1.24
CA GLU A 91 16.80 7.25 0.18
C GLU A 91 15.52 8.06 0.38
N ASP A 92 15.26 9.05 -0.47
CA ASP A 92 14.02 9.82 -0.47
C ASP A 92 12.78 8.95 -0.73
N LEU A 93 12.83 8.09 -1.74
CA LEU A 93 11.74 7.14 -2.02
C LEU A 93 11.58 6.10 -0.92
N PHE A 94 12.66 5.68 -0.28
CA PHE A 94 12.59 4.78 0.87
C PHE A 94 11.88 5.45 2.06
N GLN A 95 12.21 6.71 2.38
CA GLN A 95 11.51 7.47 3.42
C GLN A 95 10.03 7.73 3.07
N ASP A 96 9.72 7.93 1.79
CA ASP A 96 8.35 8.01 1.30
C ASP A 96 7.59 6.69 1.49
N LEU A 97 8.22 5.55 1.21
CA LEU A 97 7.63 4.22 1.46
C LEU A 97 7.33 4.03 2.95
N LEU A 98 8.29 4.34 3.84
CA LEU A 98 8.08 4.24 5.30
C LEU A 98 6.92 5.13 5.76
N THR A 99 6.81 6.33 5.21
CA THR A 99 5.71 7.25 5.51
C THR A 99 4.38 6.72 4.97
N ALA A 100 4.37 6.21 3.74
CA ALA A 100 3.18 5.63 3.13
C ALA A 100 2.64 4.49 3.98
N LEU A 101 3.50 3.55 4.39
CA LEU A 101 3.14 2.43 5.26
C LEU A 101 2.60 2.89 6.63
N ARG A 102 3.36 3.75 7.32
CA ARG A 102 3.04 4.17 8.69
C ARG A 102 1.67 4.84 8.80
N ASP A 103 1.35 5.69 7.83
CA ASP A 103 0.30 6.69 7.98
C ASP A 103 -0.98 6.39 7.17
N HIS A 104 -1.00 5.35 6.32
CA HIS A 104 -2.10 5.11 5.37
C HIS A 104 -3.50 4.99 5.99
N ALA A 105 -3.61 4.40 7.18
CA ALA A 105 -4.86 4.24 7.90
C ALA A 105 -5.27 5.47 8.75
N LYS A 106 -4.34 6.42 8.99
CA LYS A 106 -4.54 7.53 9.93
C LYS A 106 -4.63 8.90 9.24
N VAL A 107 -3.86 9.11 8.18
CA VAL A 107 -3.72 10.42 7.53
C VAL A 107 -4.57 10.49 6.27
N LYS A 108 -5.41 11.52 6.17
CA LYS A 108 -6.35 11.66 5.06
C LYS A 108 -5.70 12.15 3.77
N CYS A 109 -4.75 13.09 3.84
CA CYS A 109 -4.23 13.75 2.65
C CYS A 109 -2.72 14.00 2.68
N THR A 110 -2.11 14.00 1.50
CA THR A 110 -0.69 14.33 1.29
C THR A 110 -0.49 15.04 -0.05
N LYS A 111 0.61 15.78 -0.16
CA LYS A 111 1.07 16.40 -1.43
C LYS A 111 2.11 15.55 -2.16
N ASN A 112 2.70 14.55 -1.49
CA ASN A 112 3.66 13.65 -2.12
C ASN A 112 2.92 12.67 -3.03
N ILE A 113 3.26 12.65 -4.32
CA ILE A 113 2.52 11.89 -5.32
C ILE A 113 2.68 10.36 -5.16
N HIS A 114 3.80 9.90 -4.62
CA HIS A 114 4.05 8.48 -4.36
C HIS A 114 3.14 7.99 -3.22
N ILE A 115 3.14 8.72 -2.11
CA ILE A 115 2.30 8.43 -0.94
C ILE A 115 0.82 8.55 -1.29
N ALA A 116 0.44 9.62 -2.01
CA ALA A 116 -0.92 9.84 -2.48
C ALA A 116 -1.44 8.66 -3.33
N THR A 117 -0.60 8.16 -4.24
CA THR A 117 -0.95 7.03 -5.11
C THR A 117 -1.19 5.76 -4.29
N CYS A 118 -0.33 5.48 -3.31
CA CYS A 118 -0.46 4.34 -2.41
C CYS A 118 -1.77 4.37 -1.61
N TRP A 119 -2.06 5.51 -0.97
CA TRP A 119 -3.25 5.64 -0.14
C TRP A 119 -4.54 5.60 -0.95
N ASP A 120 -4.56 6.21 -2.13
CA ASP A 120 -5.71 6.12 -3.03
C ASP A 120 -5.94 4.66 -3.47
N ALA A 121 -4.86 3.93 -3.78
CA ALA A 121 -4.94 2.54 -4.22
C ALA A 121 -5.57 1.60 -3.17
N ASP A 122 -5.20 1.75 -1.90
CA ASP A 122 -5.82 1.02 -0.78
C ASP A 122 -7.28 1.45 -0.56
N ARG A 123 -7.55 2.76 -0.54
CA ARG A 123 -8.91 3.29 -0.34
C ARG A 123 -9.89 2.89 -1.43
N LEU A 124 -9.42 2.71 -2.66
CA LEU A 124 -10.26 2.25 -3.76
C LEU A 124 -10.75 0.80 -3.56
N ASP A 125 -10.05 0.00 -2.76
CA ASP A 125 -10.46 -1.38 -2.44
C ASP A 125 -11.32 -1.48 -1.17
N LEU A 126 -11.76 -0.36 -0.58
CA LEU A 126 -12.62 -0.35 0.62
C LEU A 126 -13.99 -1.03 0.40
N GLY A 127 -14.42 -1.19 -0.86
CA GLY A 127 -15.65 -1.92 -1.20
C GLY A 127 -15.63 -3.36 -0.67
N ARG A 128 -14.44 -3.97 -0.54
CA ARG A 128 -14.26 -5.34 0.01
C ARG A 128 -14.81 -5.50 1.43
N VAL A 129 -14.80 -4.42 2.22
CA VAL A 129 -15.29 -4.37 3.61
C VAL A 129 -16.62 -3.60 3.72
N GLY A 130 -17.34 -3.45 2.61
CA GLY A 130 -18.65 -2.80 2.59
C GLY A 130 -18.63 -1.27 2.64
N ILE A 131 -17.47 -0.64 2.41
CA ILE A 131 -17.33 0.81 2.41
C ILE A 131 -17.19 1.31 0.97
N THR A 132 -18.13 2.13 0.52
CA THR A 132 -18.04 2.75 -0.82
C THR A 132 -16.92 3.81 -0.83
N PRO A 133 -15.91 3.70 -1.72
CA PRO A 133 -14.86 4.71 -1.84
C PRO A 133 -15.45 6.09 -2.12
N ASN A 134 -15.00 7.10 -1.37
CA ASN A 134 -15.42 8.49 -1.56
C ASN A 134 -14.28 9.33 -2.13
N GLU A 135 -14.57 10.08 -3.18
CA GLU A 135 -13.61 10.94 -3.87
C GLU A 135 -13.00 12.01 -2.95
N GLU A 136 -13.72 12.46 -1.92
CA GLU A 136 -13.22 13.44 -0.96
C GLU A 136 -12.05 12.91 -0.12
N PHE A 137 -11.88 11.59 -0.06
CA PHE A 137 -10.73 10.93 0.58
C PHE A 137 -9.64 10.52 -0.42
N MET A 138 -9.75 10.92 -1.69
CA MET A 138 -8.75 10.63 -2.72
C MET A 138 -7.85 11.84 -2.95
N ASN A 139 -6.55 11.60 -2.96
CA ASN A 139 -5.51 12.61 -3.13
C ASN A 139 -5.33 12.98 -4.61
N THR A 140 -5.36 11.98 -5.49
CA THR A 140 -5.10 12.11 -6.92
C THR A 140 -6.38 12.34 -7.72
N GLU A 141 -6.28 13.03 -8.86
CA GLU A 141 -7.46 13.18 -9.74
C GLU A 141 -7.90 11.83 -10.31
N THR A 142 -6.95 10.95 -10.64
CA THR A 142 -7.25 9.58 -11.09
C THR A 142 -8.02 8.81 -10.02
N GLY A 143 -7.57 8.84 -8.76
CA GLY A 143 -8.26 8.22 -7.64
C GLY A 143 -9.69 8.75 -7.47
N ARG A 144 -9.87 10.08 -7.54
CA ARG A 144 -11.20 10.71 -7.50
C ARG A 144 -12.11 10.21 -8.63
N ILE A 145 -11.61 10.13 -9.86
CA ILE A 145 -12.39 9.64 -11.01
C ILE A 145 -12.80 8.18 -10.82
N ILE A 146 -11.90 7.31 -10.35
CA ILE A 146 -12.22 5.89 -10.12
C ILE A 146 -13.25 5.76 -8.99
N ALA A 147 -13.08 6.47 -7.88
CA ALA A 147 -14.02 6.47 -6.77
C ALA A 147 -15.44 6.92 -7.19
N ARG A 148 -15.55 7.96 -8.04
CA ARG A 148 -16.85 8.38 -8.61
C ARG A 148 -17.51 7.30 -9.47
N LYS A 149 -16.72 6.54 -10.24
CA LYS A 149 -17.24 5.49 -11.14
C LYS A 149 -17.71 4.23 -10.40
N GLY A 150 -17.06 3.89 -9.28
CA GLY A 150 -17.46 2.76 -8.44
C GLY A 150 -18.77 2.96 -7.65
N LYS A 151 -19.36 4.16 -7.70
CA LYS A 151 -20.66 4.49 -7.09
C LYS A 151 -21.87 4.15 -7.98
N ARG A 152 -21.69 3.47 -9.13
CA ARG A 152 -22.75 3.18 -10.10
C ARG A 152 -23.06 1.69 -10.18
#